data_AF-A0A1G0SM67-F1
#
_entry.id   AF-A0A1G0SM67-F1
#
_cell.length_a   1.000
_cell.length_b   1.000
_cell.length_c   1.000
_cell.angle_alpha   90.00
_cell.angle_beta   90.00
_cell.angle_gamma   90.00
#
_symmetry.space_group_name_H-M   'P 1'
#
loop_
_entity.id
_entity.type
_entity.pdbx_description
1 polymer ?
#
loop_
_entity_poly.entity_id
_entity_poly.type
_entity_poly.pdbx_seq_one_letter_code
_entity_poly.pdbx_strand_id
1 'polypeptide(L)' 'MASDSEEDYKKIMALHKKAIENNQDIYVDPETGYKVFTAKFLLERESCCGCGCRHCPYE' A
#
# COMPACT_ATOMS: atom_id res chain seq x y z
N MET A 1 -17.11 17.12 2.20
CA MET A 1 -15.73 17.10 1.65
C MET A 1 -15.18 15.73 2.00
N ALA A 2 -14.79 14.97 0.96
CA ALA A 2 -14.28 13.59 0.98
C ALA A 2 -14.94 12.64 1.99
N SER A 3 -15.96 11.93 1.55
CA SER A 3 -16.44 10.73 2.22
C SER A 3 -15.31 9.68 2.14
N ASP A 4 -14.43 9.64 3.14
CA ASP A 4 -13.48 8.54 3.34
C ASP A 4 -14.28 7.25 3.48
N SER A 5 -14.50 6.58 2.36
CA SER A 5 -15.44 5.47 2.26
C SER A 5 -14.71 4.19 2.70
N GLU A 6 -15.25 3.51 3.72
CA GLU A 6 -14.70 2.24 4.25
C GLU A 6 -14.38 1.21 3.16
N GLU A 7 -15.10 1.28 2.04
CA GLU A 7 -14.94 0.40 0.88
C GLU A 7 -13.60 0.60 0.17
N ASP A 8 -13.10 1.84 0.09
CA ASP A 8 -11.85 2.13 -0.61
C ASP A 8 -10.63 1.68 0.20
N TYR A 9 -10.69 1.81 1.53
CA TYR A 9 -9.71 1.21 2.43
C TYR A 9 -9.67 -0.33 2.28
N LYS A 10 -10.83 -0.99 2.20
CA LYS A 10 -10.91 -2.44 1.98
C LYS A 10 -10.31 -2.85 0.63
N LYS A 11 -10.52 -2.08 -0.44
CA LYS A 11 -9.91 -2.34 -1.76
C LYS A 11 -8.39 -2.18 -1.72
N ILE A 12 -7.90 -1.09 -1.11
CA ILE A 12 -6.45 -0.85 -0.93
C ILE A 12 -5.82 -2.01 -0.18
N MET A 13 -6.46 -2.49 0.90
CA MET A 13 -5.99 -3.65 1.67
C MET A 13 -6.00 -4.95 0.87
N ALA A 14 -7.05 -5.20 0.09
CA ALA A 14 -7.11 -6.38 -0.77
C ALA A 14 -6.02 -6.36 -1.84
N LEU A 15 -5.75 -5.20 -2.46
CA LEU A 15 -4.70 -5.04 -3.47
C LEU A 15 -3.31 -5.20 -2.87
N HIS A 16 -3.06 -4.61 -1.70
CA HIS A 16 -1.82 -4.80 -0.96
C HIS A 16 -1.58 -6.28 -0.66
N LYS A 17 -2.57 -6.97 -0.07
CA LYS A 17 -2.46 -8.38 0.27
C LYS A 17 -2.21 -9.23 -0.97
N LYS A 18 -2.94 -8.97 -2.05
CA LYS A 18 -2.77 -9.66 -3.34
C LYS A 18 -1.38 -9.42 -3.92
N ALA A 19 -0.82 -8.22 -3.82
CA ALA A 19 0.53 -7.93 -4.27
C ALA A 19 1.56 -8.73 -3.45
N ILE A 20 1.42 -8.79 -2.12
CA ILE A 20 2.28 -9.62 -1.27
C ILE A 20 2.19 -11.10 -1.66
N GLU A 21 0.98 -11.64 -1.82
CA GLU A 21 0.75 -13.05 -2.19
C GLU A 21 1.36 -13.38 -3.57
N ASN A 22 1.36 -12.42 -4.50
CA ASN A 22 1.99 -12.55 -5.81
C ASN A 22 3.49 -12.21 -5.82
N ASN A 23 4.12 -11.97 -4.67
CA ASN A 23 5.51 -11.52 -4.56
C ASN A 23 5.80 -10.25 -5.38
N GLN A 24 4.84 -9.33 -5.44
CA GLN A 24 5.00 -8.02 -6.05
C GLN A 24 5.42 -6.99 -5.01
N ASP A 25 6.36 -6.14 -5.40
CA ASP A 25 6.91 -5.10 -4.53
C ASP A 25 6.02 -3.86 -4.46
N ILE A 26 5.11 -3.71 -5.42
CA ILE A 26 4.32 -2.51 -5.64
C ILE A 26 2.88 -2.91 -6.00
N TYR A 27 1.91 -2.15 -5.50
CA TYR A 27 0.51 -2.16 -5.96
C TYR A 27 0.08 -0.75 -6.37
N VAL A 28 -1.00 -0.67 -7.15
CA VAL A 28 -1.57 0.63 -7.56
C VAL A 28 -2.73 0.97 -6.65
N ASP A 29 -2.68 2.15 -6.03
CA ASP A 29 -3.78 2.70 -5.25
C ASP A 29 -4.93 3.08 -6.21
N PRO A 30 -6.12 2.48 -6.07
CA PRO A 30 -7.26 2.74 -6.95
C PRO A 30 -7.86 4.14 -6.76
N GLU A 31 -7.61 4.81 -5.64
CA GLU A 31 -8.11 6.16 -5.35
C GLU A 31 -7.22 7.21 -6.04
N THR A 32 -5.91 7.09 -5.86
CA THR A 32 -4.93 8.09 -6.30
C THR A 32 -4.22 7.74 -7.60
N GLY A 33 -4.25 6.46 -8.01
CA GLY A 33 -3.50 5.93 -9.16
C GLY A 33 -1.99 5.77 -8.88
N TYR A 34 -1.53 6.01 -7.66
CA TYR A 34 -0.11 5.94 -7.32
C TYR A 34 0.38 4.51 -7.13
N LYS A 35 1.66 4.32 -7.45
CA LYS A 35 2.39 3.10 -7.17
C LYS A 35 2.88 3.13 -5.72
N VAL A 36 2.34 2.24 -4.89
CA VAL A 36 2.65 2.14 -3.46
C VAL A 36 3.42 0.85 -3.21
N PHE A 37 4.51 0.93 -2.44
CA PHE A 37 5.29 -0.25 -2.07
C PHE A 37 4.53 -1.15 -1.09
N THR A 38 4.70 -2.47 -1.25
CA THR A 38 4.18 -3.44 -0.29
C THR A 38 4.99 -3.43 1.00
N ALA A 39 4.37 -3.87 2.10
CA ALA A 39 5.08 -3.98 3.37
C ALA A 39 6.26 -4.97 3.26
N LYS A 40 6.11 -6.03 2.46
CA LYS A 40 7.19 -6.99 2.17
C LYS A 40 8.43 -6.30 1.60
N PHE A 41 8.26 -5.47 0.56
CA PHE A 41 9.38 -4.75 -0.05
C PHE A 41 10.04 -3.78 0.93
N LEU A 42 9.24 -3.05 1.71
CA LEU A 42 9.78 -2.12 2.71
C LEU A 42 10.56 -2.87 3.79
N LEU A 43 10.07 -4.04 4.24
CA LEU A 43 10.77 -4.91 5.18
C LEU A 43 12.12 -5.40 4.62
N GLU A 44 12.16 -5.82 3.36
CA GLU A 44 13.41 -6.22 2.69
C GLU A 44 14.39 -5.05 2.51
N ARG A 45 13.86 -3.83 2.32
CA ARG A 45 14.65 -2.60 2.19
C ARG A 45 15.11 -2.02 3.53
N GLU A 46 14.57 -2.52 4.65
CA GLU A 46 14.83 -2.07 6.03
C GLU A 46 14.69 -0.55 6.23
N SER A 47 13.90 0.13 5.40
CA SER A 47 13.79 1.60 5.42
C SER A 47 12.46 2.12 4.90
N CYS A 48 11.96 3.16 5.57
CA CYS A 48 10.76 3.89 5.15
C CYS A 48 11.01 4.56 3.78
N CYS A 49 10.05 4.48 2.87
CA CYS A 49 10.15 5.10 1.56
C CYS A 49 9.96 6.62 1.57
N GLY A 50 9.41 7.20 2.66
CA GLY A 50 9.17 8.63 2.80
C GLY A 50 8.00 9.18 1.98
N CYS A 51 7.23 8.31 1.30
CA CYS A 51 6.14 8.72 0.41
C CYS A 51 4.76 8.83 1.11
N GLY A 52 4.72 8.79 2.45
CA GLY A 52 3.45 8.86 3.21
C GLY A 52 2.51 7.68 2.91
N CYS A 53 3.05 6.48 2.70
CA CYS A 53 2.23 5.31 2.41
C CYS A 53 1.42 4.91 3.65
N ARG A 54 0.12 4.66 3.48
CA ARG A 54 -0.83 4.33 4.57
C ARG A 54 -0.46 3.08 5.39
N HIS A 55 0.48 2.26 4.93
CA HIS A 55 0.80 0.95 5.52
C HIS A 55 2.31 0.74 5.66
N CYS A 56 3.06 1.78 6.01
CA CYS A 56 4.49 1.66 6.28
C CYS A 56 4.71 0.86 7.57
N PRO A 57 5.51 -0.23 7.56
CA PRO A 57 5.87 -0.94 8.80
C PRO A 57 6.90 -0.19 9.66
N TYR A 58 7.43 0.94 9.18
CA TYR A 58 8.46 1.74 9.83
C TYR A 58 7.99 3.15 10.25
N GLU A 59 6.68 3.43 10.21
CA GLU A 59 6.06 4.62 10.83
C GLU A 59 5.28 4.25 12.09
#